data_AF-A0AAE2YPQ4-F1
#
_entry.id   AF-A0AAE2YPQ4-F1
#
_cell.length_a   1.000
_cell.length_b   1.000
_cell.length_c   1.000
_cell.angle_alpha   90.00
_cell.angle_beta   90.00
_cell.angle_gamma   90.00
#
_symmetry.space_group_name_H-M   'P 1'
#
loop_
_entity.id
_entity.type
_entity.pdbx_description
1 polymer ?
#
loop_
_entity_poly.entity_id
_entity_poly.type
_entity_poly.pdbx_seq_one_letter_code
_entity_poly.pdbx_strand_id
1 'polypeptide(L)'
;MSHPILNRDIDMVGPDAVSIMRPSPLGNPYAIGLDGDRDTVIEKYRAWLDARIAERDPVVCTALLGIRAGQPLVCHCAPSKCHGEIIAAVLDSERLEALRSGRPPSFRYAGIGSRDTPPHILDLMKRIAQRLSGKEPWGYTLLSGGASGADSAFESGAATKEIYLPWPGFNGRKPIDRPGTVQSLPLSDAWRVAALLHPGWKSLKDPARAFMARNSHQILGADLRSPVDFVVCWTADGCESEAQRTRATGGTGQAIALADRWGVPVFNLQRGTHDVLDRIKRFIEG
;
A
#
# COMPACT_ATOMS: atom_id res chain seq x y z
N MET A 1 -23.02 0.88 4.76
CA MET A 1 -23.38 2.11 5.50
C MET A 1 -23.29 3.25 4.49
N SER A 2 -24.41 3.87 4.13
CA SER A 2 -24.42 4.87 3.05
C SER A 2 -23.45 6.02 3.33
N HIS A 3 -22.49 6.24 2.44
CA HIS A 3 -21.57 7.37 2.50
C HIS A 3 -22.27 8.65 2.02
N PRO A 4 -22.38 9.72 2.84
CA PRO A 4 -23.02 10.95 2.41
C PRO A 4 -22.17 11.67 1.36
N ILE A 5 -22.82 12.26 0.36
CA ILE A 5 -22.16 13.02 -0.72
C ILE A 5 -22.45 14.50 -0.48
N LEU A 6 -21.44 15.22 0.00
CA LEU A 6 -21.50 16.64 0.30
C LEU A 6 -21.08 17.46 -0.92
N ASN A 7 -21.77 18.58 -1.15
CA ASN A 7 -21.34 19.62 -2.04
C ASN A 7 -20.40 20.60 -1.32
N ARG A 8 -19.17 20.75 -1.81
CA ARG A 8 -18.16 21.67 -1.31
C ARG A 8 -18.64 23.12 -1.19
N ASP A 9 -19.47 23.57 -2.11
CA ASP A 9 -19.80 24.98 -2.29
C ASP A 9 -21.06 25.39 -1.50
N ILE A 10 -21.89 24.44 -1.04
CA ILE A 10 -23.15 24.73 -0.33
C ILE A 10 -23.33 23.97 1.00
N ASP A 11 -22.66 22.83 1.19
CA ASP A 11 -22.75 22.05 2.44
C ASP A 11 -21.59 22.39 3.39
N MET A 12 -21.81 22.14 4.68
CA MET A 12 -20.73 22.22 5.67
C MET A 12 -19.81 21.01 5.54
N VAL A 13 -18.66 21.21 4.90
CA VAL A 13 -17.63 20.17 4.73
C VAL A 13 -16.73 20.09 5.95
N GLY A 14 -16.86 19.00 6.72
CA GLY A 14 -15.97 18.71 7.85
C GLY A 14 -14.57 18.26 7.42
N PRO A 15 -13.57 18.34 8.32
CA PRO A 15 -12.17 17.97 8.02
C PRO A 15 -11.98 16.47 7.74
N ASP A 16 -12.97 15.63 8.10
CA ASP A 16 -12.94 14.19 7.86
C ASP A 16 -13.46 13.78 6.48
N ALA A 17 -13.98 14.72 5.69
CA ALA A 17 -14.60 14.42 4.41
C ALA A 17 -13.54 14.21 3.31
N VAL A 18 -13.74 13.20 2.46
CA VAL A 18 -12.81 12.83 1.39
C VAL A 18 -13.19 13.54 0.10
N SER A 19 -12.31 14.41 -0.40
CA SER A 19 -12.48 15.00 -1.72
C SER A 19 -12.36 13.95 -2.82
N ILE A 20 -13.43 13.79 -3.59
CA ILE A 20 -13.49 12.94 -4.80
C ILE A 20 -13.48 13.79 -6.07
N MET A 21 -13.19 15.09 -5.97
CA MET A 21 -13.07 15.99 -7.12
C MET A 21 -11.74 15.78 -7.85
N ARG A 22 -11.63 16.29 -9.08
CA ARG A 22 -10.33 16.39 -9.76
C ARG A 22 -9.39 17.35 -9.00
N PRO A 23 -8.07 17.05 -8.91
CA PRO A 23 -7.35 15.94 -9.53
C PRO A 23 -7.17 14.69 -8.61
N SER A 24 -8.11 14.41 -7.69
CA SER A 24 -8.02 13.20 -6.85
C SER A 24 -8.02 11.92 -7.69
N PRO A 25 -7.47 10.80 -7.17
CA PRO A 25 -7.53 9.50 -7.85
C PRO A 25 -8.95 9.01 -8.17
N LEU A 26 -9.96 9.48 -7.43
CA LEU A 26 -11.36 9.11 -7.62
C LEU A 26 -12.15 10.16 -8.41
N GLY A 27 -11.50 11.22 -8.88
CA GLY A 27 -12.12 12.24 -9.72
C GLY A 27 -12.61 11.66 -11.04
N ASN A 28 -13.78 12.10 -11.49
CA ASN A 28 -14.29 11.72 -12.79
C ASN A 28 -13.35 12.23 -13.90
N PRO A 29 -12.73 11.35 -14.73
CA PRO A 29 -11.84 11.79 -15.79
C PRO A 29 -12.62 12.41 -16.97
N TYR A 30 -13.93 12.16 -17.08
CA TYR A 30 -14.80 12.68 -18.13
C TYR A 30 -15.41 14.03 -17.73
N ALA A 31 -15.51 14.95 -18.69
CA ALA A 31 -16.04 16.30 -18.52
C ALA A 31 -17.40 16.46 -19.24
N ILE A 32 -18.38 17.04 -18.53
CA ILE A 32 -19.67 17.40 -19.14
C ILE A 32 -19.44 18.38 -20.30
N GLY A 33 -20.16 18.19 -21.40
CA GLY A 33 -20.03 18.95 -22.65
C GLY A 33 -19.03 18.29 -23.61
N LEU A 34 -17.80 18.06 -23.17
CA LEU A 34 -16.76 17.44 -24.00
C LEU A 34 -17.00 15.94 -24.20
N ASP A 35 -17.28 15.22 -23.11
CA ASP A 35 -17.43 13.77 -23.10
C ASP A 35 -18.90 13.31 -23.10
N GLY A 36 -19.84 14.25 -23.18
CA GLY A 36 -21.28 14.00 -23.18
C GLY A 36 -22.03 14.83 -22.15
N ASP A 37 -23.33 14.54 -22.00
CA ASP A 37 -24.15 15.12 -20.94
C ASP A 37 -23.85 14.48 -19.56
N ARG A 38 -24.54 14.94 -18.52
CA ARG A 38 -24.33 14.48 -17.14
C ARG A 38 -24.54 12.97 -16.99
N ASP A 39 -25.56 12.42 -17.61
CA ASP A 39 -25.87 10.99 -17.51
C ASP A 39 -24.79 10.15 -18.20
N THR A 40 -24.37 10.58 -19.39
CA THR A 40 -23.30 9.95 -20.17
C THR A 40 -21.99 9.90 -19.40
N VAL A 41 -21.54 11.02 -18.82
CA VAL A 41 -20.24 11.07 -18.12
C VAL A 41 -20.26 10.27 -16.81
N ILE A 42 -21.43 10.09 -16.19
CA ILE A 42 -21.56 9.28 -14.98
C ILE A 42 -21.55 7.80 -15.31
N GLU A 43 -22.19 7.40 -16.42
CA GLU A 43 -22.12 6.01 -16.86
C GLU A 43 -20.73 5.62 -17.37
N LYS A 44 -20.06 6.52 -18.11
CA LYS A 44 -18.64 6.37 -18.45
C LYS A 44 -17.77 6.23 -17.19
N TYR A 45 -18.05 7.01 -16.14
CA TYR A 45 -17.32 6.90 -14.88
C TYR A 45 -17.54 5.56 -14.19
N ARG A 46 -18.77 5.02 -14.19
CA ARG A 46 -19.06 3.68 -13.67
C ARG A 46 -18.22 2.62 -14.37
N ALA A 47 -18.28 2.56 -15.69
CA ALA A 47 -17.49 1.62 -16.47
C ALA A 47 -15.98 1.79 -16.24
N TRP A 48 -15.51 3.03 -16.14
CA TRP A 48 -14.11 3.33 -15.84
C TRP A 48 -13.69 2.82 -14.45
N LEU A 49 -14.48 3.10 -13.41
CA LEU A 49 -14.17 2.70 -12.04
C LEU A 49 -14.17 1.18 -11.91
N ASP A 50 -15.14 0.51 -12.54
CA ASP A 50 -15.23 -0.95 -12.58
C ASP A 50 -13.98 -1.56 -13.23
N ALA A 51 -13.52 -1.01 -14.36
CA ALA A 51 -12.29 -1.46 -15.01
C ALA A 51 -11.06 -1.26 -14.11
N ARG A 52 -10.93 -0.10 -13.44
CA ARG A 52 -9.79 0.17 -12.54
C ARG A 52 -9.76 -0.79 -11.35
N ILE A 53 -10.92 -1.14 -10.80
CA ILE A 53 -11.02 -2.13 -9.72
C ILE A 53 -10.65 -3.52 -10.24
N ALA A 54 -11.17 -3.94 -11.39
CA ALA A 54 -10.90 -5.24 -11.99
C ALA A 54 -9.40 -5.43 -12.32
N GLU A 55 -8.76 -4.38 -12.82
CA GLU A 55 -7.32 -4.36 -13.08
C GLU A 55 -6.48 -4.22 -11.80
N ARG A 56 -7.11 -3.98 -10.64
CA ARG A 56 -6.46 -3.66 -9.37
C ARG A 56 -5.53 -2.46 -9.47
N ASP A 57 -5.97 -1.40 -10.16
CA ASP A 57 -5.21 -0.16 -10.31
C ASP A 57 -4.70 0.32 -8.93
N PRO A 58 -3.37 0.43 -8.75
CA PRO A 58 -2.79 0.67 -7.43
C PRO A 58 -3.24 1.99 -6.82
N VAL A 59 -3.42 3.03 -7.62
CA VAL A 59 -3.72 4.38 -7.14
C VAL A 59 -5.20 4.48 -6.78
N VAL A 60 -6.08 3.99 -7.67
CA VAL A 60 -7.54 4.00 -7.46
C VAL A 60 -7.93 3.07 -6.33
N CYS A 61 -7.43 1.83 -6.31
CA CYS A 61 -7.76 0.87 -5.27
C CYS A 61 -7.25 1.32 -3.91
N THR A 62 -6.02 1.84 -3.80
CA THR A 62 -5.51 2.38 -2.52
C THR A 62 -6.33 3.59 -2.03
N ALA A 63 -6.88 4.39 -2.94
CA ALA A 63 -7.76 5.51 -2.59
C ALA A 63 -9.11 5.01 -2.06
N LEU A 64 -9.75 4.07 -2.75
CA LEU A 64 -11.01 3.44 -2.30
C LEU A 64 -10.83 2.76 -0.94
N LEU A 65 -9.79 1.94 -0.79
CA LEU A 65 -9.50 1.17 0.42
C LEU A 65 -9.15 2.06 1.62
N GLY A 66 -8.81 3.33 1.39
CA GLY A 66 -8.53 4.32 2.44
C GLY A 66 -9.77 5.07 2.93
N ILE A 67 -10.94 4.89 2.31
CA ILE A 67 -12.19 5.52 2.75
C ILE A 67 -12.81 4.64 3.84
N ARG A 68 -13.04 5.21 5.03
CA ARG A 68 -13.66 4.49 6.16
C ARG A 68 -15.17 4.41 5.98
N ALA A 69 -15.78 3.35 6.49
CA ALA A 69 -17.25 3.19 6.45
C ALA A 69 -17.98 4.43 6.98
N GLY A 70 -18.94 4.95 6.20
CA GLY A 70 -19.71 6.15 6.53
C GLY A 70 -18.96 7.47 6.39
N GLN A 71 -17.68 7.47 6.00
CA GLN A 71 -16.91 8.71 5.80
C GLN A 71 -17.51 9.53 4.65
N PRO A 72 -17.78 10.84 4.83
CA PRO A 72 -18.37 11.67 3.80
C PRO A 72 -17.48 11.82 2.56
N LEU A 73 -18.11 11.84 1.38
CA LEU A 73 -17.46 12.15 0.10
C LEU A 73 -17.80 13.59 -0.29
N VAL A 74 -16.83 14.33 -0.85
CA VAL A 74 -17.02 15.74 -1.24
C VAL A 74 -16.83 15.91 -2.73
N CYS A 75 -17.84 16.49 -3.38
CA CYS A 75 -17.81 16.91 -4.77
C CYS A 75 -18.37 18.33 -4.90
N HIS A 76 -18.36 18.94 -6.08
CA HIS A 76 -19.06 20.21 -6.36
C HIS A 76 -20.36 19.99 -7.16
N CYS A 77 -20.67 18.74 -7.53
CA CYS A 77 -21.81 18.40 -8.39
C CYS A 77 -23.11 18.12 -7.63
N ALA A 78 -23.03 17.58 -6.41
CA ALA A 78 -24.22 17.27 -5.60
C ALA A 78 -25.05 18.55 -5.36
N PRO A 79 -26.38 18.51 -5.23
CA PRO A 79 -27.26 17.35 -5.22
C PRO A 79 -27.65 16.86 -6.62
N SER A 80 -27.16 17.49 -7.70
CA SER A 80 -27.32 16.90 -9.03
C SER A 80 -26.58 15.57 -9.11
N LYS A 81 -27.04 14.68 -9.99
CA LYS A 81 -26.42 13.36 -10.22
C LYS A 81 -24.90 13.47 -10.24
N CYS A 82 -24.25 12.69 -9.39
CA CYS A 82 -22.83 12.81 -9.07
C CYS A 82 -22.11 11.47 -9.20
N HIS A 83 -20.84 11.50 -9.65
CA HIS A 83 -19.99 10.30 -9.65
C HIS A 83 -19.74 9.75 -8.23
N GLY A 84 -19.93 10.57 -7.20
CA GLY A 84 -19.89 10.15 -5.80
C GLY A 84 -20.91 9.06 -5.47
N GLU A 85 -22.05 9.01 -6.17
CA GLU A 85 -23.06 7.95 -5.99
C GLU A 85 -22.50 6.59 -6.43
N ILE A 86 -21.69 6.58 -7.49
CA ILE A 86 -21.02 5.39 -7.99
C ILE A 86 -19.97 4.90 -7.00
N ILE A 87 -19.17 5.83 -6.46
CA ILE A 87 -18.16 5.50 -5.43
C ILE A 87 -18.86 4.95 -4.20
N ALA A 88 -19.91 5.60 -3.69
CA ALA A 88 -20.66 5.14 -2.52
C ALA A 88 -21.22 3.72 -2.73
N ALA A 89 -21.79 3.43 -3.90
CA ALA A 89 -22.28 2.09 -4.24
C ALA A 89 -21.16 1.03 -4.24
N VAL A 90 -19.95 1.37 -4.68
CA VAL A 90 -18.78 0.47 -4.58
C VAL A 90 -18.37 0.25 -3.13
N LEU A 91 -18.31 1.32 -2.32
CA LEU A 91 -17.92 1.24 -0.91
C LEU A 91 -18.90 0.41 -0.07
N ASP A 92 -20.19 0.45 -0.42
CA ASP A 92 -21.26 -0.32 0.23
C ASP A 92 -21.36 -1.78 -0.26
N SER A 93 -20.55 -2.16 -1.25
CA SER A 93 -20.55 -3.53 -1.80
C SER A 93 -19.44 -4.39 -1.19
N GLU A 94 -19.61 -5.71 -1.24
CA GLU A 94 -18.58 -6.69 -0.85
C GLU A 94 -17.33 -6.66 -1.76
N ARG A 95 -17.35 -5.87 -2.83
CA ARG A 95 -16.27 -5.78 -3.83
C ARG A 95 -14.95 -5.31 -3.23
N LEU A 96 -14.98 -4.43 -2.22
CA LEU A 96 -13.76 -3.98 -1.55
C LEU A 96 -13.17 -5.07 -0.65
N GLU A 97 -14.02 -5.89 -0.04
CA GLU A 97 -13.55 -7.00 0.78
C GLU A 97 -12.84 -8.04 -0.09
N ALA A 98 -13.34 -8.31 -1.29
CA ALA A 98 -12.66 -9.14 -2.27
C ALA A 98 -11.25 -8.64 -2.65
N LEU A 99 -11.00 -7.32 -2.65
CA LEU A 99 -9.65 -6.77 -2.86
C LEU A 99 -8.70 -7.04 -1.67
N ARG A 100 -9.24 -7.15 -0.45
CA ARG A 100 -8.50 -7.39 0.79
C ARG A 100 -8.22 -8.87 1.03
N SER A 101 -9.25 -9.70 1.01
CA SER A 101 -9.20 -11.10 1.48
C SER A 101 -9.34 -12.17 0.39
N GLY A 102 -9.81 -11.82 -0.82
CA GLY A 102 -10.07 -12.77 -1.91
C GLY A 102 -8.85 -13.21 -2.73
N ARG A 103 -7.64 -13.21 -2.16
CA ARG A 103 -6.39 -13.38 -2.92
C ARG A 103 -5.78 -14.76 -2.69
N PRO A 104 -5.37 -15.48 -3.76
CA PRO A 104 -4.58 -16.70 -3.58
C PRO A 104 -3.24 -16.36 -2.92
N PRO A 105 -2.66 -17.28 -2.13
CA PRO A 105 -1.31 -17.12 -1.59
C PRO A 105 -0.31 -16.83 -2.70
N SER A 106 0.48 -15.77 -2.52
CA SER A 106 1.50 -15.35 -3.48
C SER A 106 2.88 -15.90 -3.16
N PHE A 107 3.06 -16.51 -1.98
CA PHE A 107 4.34 -16.98 -1.46
C PHE A 107 5.40 -15.88 -1.47
N ARG A 108 4.96 -14.64 -1.20
CA ARG A 108 5.80 -13.45 -1.08
C ARG A 108 5.48 -12.75 0.24
N TYR A 109 6.51 -12.26 0.91
CA TYR A 109 6.37 -11.47 2.13
C TYR A 109 7.25 -10.23 2.06
N ALA A 110 6.83 -9.15 2.72
CA ALA A 110 7.66 -7.96 2.84
C ALA A 110 8.51 -8.05 4.11
N GLY A 111 9.84 -7.97 3.97
CA GLY A 111 10.78 -7.87 5.08
C GLY A 111 11.39 -6.47 5.11
N ILE A 112 10.89 -5.62 5.99
CA ILE A 112 11.18 -4.17 6.00
C ILE A 112 11.39 -3.67 7.43
N GLY A 113 11.91 -2.46 7.63
CA GLY A 113 11.96 -1.89 8.98
C GLY A 113 12.82 -0.65 9.12
N SER A 114 12.92 -0.15 10.34
CA SER A 114 13.78 0.99 10.64
C SER A 114 15.26 0.66 10.41
N ARG A 115 16.04 1.68 10.06
CA ARG A 115 17.51 1.61 10.04
C ARG A 115 18.09 1.50 11.44
N ASP A 116 17.34 1.91 12.46
CA ASP A 116 17.72 1.88 13.87
C ASP A 116 17.32 0.58 14.59
N THR A 117 16.97 -0.47 13.82
CA THR A 117 16.57 -1.76 14.37
C THR A 117 17.70 -2.37 15.24
N PRO A 118 17.41 -2.83 16.46
CA PRO A 118 18.43 -3.35 17.38
C PRO A 118 19.19 -4.57 16.80
N PRO A 119 20.50 -4.74 17.09
CA PRO A 119 21.30 -5.82 16.51
C PRO A 119 20.71 -7.23 16.68
N HIS A 120 20.20 -7.55 17.87
CA HIS A 120 19.58 -8.86 18.13
C HIS A 120 18.28 -9.10 17.32
N ILE A 121 17.57 -8.02 16.96
CA ILE A 121 16.40 -8.09 16.06
C ILE A 121 16.87 -8.25 14.61
N LEU A 122 17.95 -7.60 14.20
CA LEU A 122 18.54 -7.82 12.87
C LEU A 122 18.96 -9.30 12.68
N ASP A 123 19.60 -9.90 13.69
CA ASP A 123 19.94 -11.32 13.67
C ASP A 123 18.71 -12.22 13.58
N LEU A 124 17.62 -11.84 14.28
CA LEU A 124 16.33 -12.53 14.16
C LEU A 124 15.73 -12.39 12.76
N MET A 125 15.70 -11.19 12.18
CA MET A 125 15.20 -10.95 10.81
C MET A 125 15.95 -11.80 9.78
N LYS A 126 17.27 -11.93 9.91
CA LYS A 126 18.09 -12.80 9.07
C LYS A 126 17.66 -14.27 9.19
N ARG A 127 17.45 -14.78 10.41
CA ARG A 127 16.99 -16.16 10.65
C ARG A 127 15.57 -16.40 10.13
N ILE A 128 14.67 -15.43 10.31
CA ILE A 128 13.31 -15.47 9.75
C ILE A 128 13.40 -15.61 8.22
N ALA A 129 14.18 -14.76 7.57
CA ALA A 129 14.35 -14.80 6.12
C ALA A 129 14.93 -16.13 5.64
N GLN A 130 15.95 -16.67 6.32
CA GLN A 130 16.52 -17.98 6.02
C GLN A 130 15.49 -19.10 6.12
N ARG A 131 14.64 -19.07 7.16
CA ARG A 131 13.63 -20.09 7.39
C ARG A 131 12.50 -20.02 6.36
N LEU A 132 12.05 -18.82 6.02
CA LEU A 132 11.00 -18.58 5.02
C LEU A 132 11.45 -18.93 3.60
N SER A 133 12.70 -18.63 3.25
CA SER A 133 13.29 -18.99 1.96
C SER A 133 13.70 -20.47 1.83
N GLY A 134 13.64 -21.25 2.91
CA GLY A 134 13.94 -22.69 2.84
C GLY A 134 13.05 -23.39 1.82
N LYS A 135 13.59 -24.42 1.15
CA LYS A 135 12.76 -25.39 0.42
C LYS A 135 11.70 -25.97 1.37
N GLU A 136 10.59 -26.44 0.79
CA GLU A 136 9.47 -27.19 1.40
C GLU A 136 9.42 -27.19 2.95
N PRO A 137 8.40 -26.56 3.57
CA PRO A 137 7.08 -26.28 2.94
C PRO A 137 6.87 -24.83 2.47
N TRP A 138 7.78 -23.89 2.75
CA TRP A 138 7.44 -22.45 2.67
C TRP A 138 7.83 -21.73 1.38
N GLY A 139 9.08 -21.84 0.93
CA GLY A 139 9.50 -21.31 -0.38
C GLY A 139 9.23 -19.82 -0.63
N TYR A 140 9.16 -18.99 0.41
CA TYR A 140 8.77 -17.59 0.31
C TYR A 140 9.86 -16.73 -0.35
N THR A 141 9.43 -15.82 -1.21
CA THR A 141 10.28 -14.77 -1.80
C THR A 141 10.17 -13.48 -0.98
N LEU A 142 11.32 -12.93 -0.57
CA LEU A 142 11.40 -11.67 0.18
C LEU A 142 11.20 -10.47 -0.75
N LEU A 143 10.37 -9.52 -0.36
CA LEU A 143 10.30 -8.17 -0.95
C LEU A 143 10.89 -7.15 0.04
N SER A 144 11.85 -6.34 -0.39
CA SER A 144 12.50 -5.34 0.47
C SER A 144 13.01 -4.10 -0.31
N GLY A 145 13.59 -3.12 0.40
CA GLY A 145 13.95 -1.80 -0.13
C GLY A 145 15.45 -1.50 -0.24
N GLY A 146 16.30 -2.45 0.16
CA GLY A 146 17.76 -2.32 0.09
C GLY A 146 18.37 -1.28 1.04
N ALA A 147 17.61 -0.77 2.03
CA ALA A 147 18.15 0.13 3.04
C ALA A 147 19.13 -0.59 3.99
N SER A 148 19.92 0.19 4.75
CA SER A 148 20.69 -0.35 5.87
C SER A 148 19.76 -0.80 7.01
N GLY A 149 20.28 -1.61 7.94
CA GLY A 149 19.47 -2.15 9.04
C GLY A 149 18.55 -3.27 8.56
N ALA A 150 17.25 -3.16 8.86
CA ALA A 150 16.27 -4.23 8.69
C ALA A 150 16.25 -4.83 7.27
N ASP A 151 16.14 -3.98 6.23
CA ASP A 151 16.10 -4.41 4.84
C ASP A 151 17.33 -5.28 4.48
N SER A 152 18.54 -4.85 4.87
CA SER A 152 19.76 -5.60 4.60
C SER A 152 19.86 -6.90 5.41
N ALA A 153 19.31 -6.93 6.63
CA ALA A 153 19.27 -8.14 7.45
C ALA A 153 18.38 -9.21 6.82
N PHE A 154 17.14 -8.86 6.43
CA PHE A 154 16.26 -9.77 5.69
C PHE A 154 16.91 -10.21 4.38
N GLU A 155 17.45 -9.27 3.60
CA GLU A 155 18.09 -9.54 2.31
C GLU A 155 19.27 -10.52 2.41
N SER A 156 20.04 -10.45 3.50
CA SER A 156 21.18 -11.35 3.73
C SER A 156 20.76 -12.76 4.11
N GLY A 157 19.55 -12.94 4.63
CA GLY A 157 19.01 -14.24 5.01
C GLY A 157 18.18 -14.90 3.91
N ALA A 158 17.57 -14.11 3.03
CA ALA A 158 16.70 -14.62 1.97
C ALA A 158 17.50 -15.21 0.79
N ALA A 159 17.06 -16.38 0.31
CA ALA A 159 17.61 -17.03 -0.88
C ALA A 159 16.99 -16.45 -2.17
N THR A 160 15.66 -16.27 -2.18
CA THR A 160 14.89 -15.63 -3.26
C THR A 160 14.38 -14.28 -2.78
N LYS A 161 14.58 -13.24 -3.59
CA LYS A 161 14.30 -11.86 -3.19
C LYS A 161 14.08 -10.92 -4.36
N GLU A 162 13.20 -9.95 -4.16
CA GLU A 162 13.01 -8.79 -5.00
C GLU A 162 13.38 -7.53 -4.20
N ILE A 163 14.30 -6.74 -4.73
CA ILE A 163 14.81 -5.55 -4.04
C ILE A 163 14.47 -4.30 -4.84
N TYR A 164 13.61 -3.46 -4.29
CA TYR A 164 13.14 -2.23 -4.94
C TYR A 164 13.97 -1.05 -4.46
N LEU A 165 14.61 -0.34 -5.37
CA LEU A 165 15.50 0.77 -5.05
C LEU A 165 14.81 2.13 -5.28
N PRO A 166 15.17 3.16 -4.49
CA PRO A 166 14.72 4.52 -4.74
C PRO A 166 15.43 5.17 -5.94
N TRP A 167 16.64 4.71 -6.29
CA TRP A 167 17.39 5.11 -7.48
C TRP A 167 18.46 4.05 -7.84
N PRO A 168 19.00 4.07 -9.06
CA PRO A 168 19.99 3.08 -9.49
C PRO A 168 21.25 3.12 -8.63
N GLY A 169 21.75 1.96 -8.22
CA GLY A 169 22.98 1.86 -7.43
C GLY A 169 22.82 2.12 -5.93
N PHE A 170 21.60 2.34 -5.42
CA PHE A 170 21.38 2.60 -4.01
C PHE A 170 21.98 1.50 -3.12
N ASN A 171 22.82 1.90 -2.15
CA ASN A 171 23.60 0.99 -1.29
C ASN A 171 24.38 -0.08 -2.07
N GLY A 172 24.95 0.28 -3.22
CA GLY A 172 25.81 -0.60 -4.02
C GLY A 172 25.05 -1.69 -4.81
N ARG A 173 23.72 -1.71 -4.77
CA ARG A 173 22.90 -2.71 -5.48
C ARG A 173 22.79 -2.35 -6.96
N LYS A 174 23.12 -3.32 -7.81
CA LYS A 174 23.00 -3.24 -9.26
C LYS A 174 22.01 -4.30 -9.73
N PRO A 175 21.26 -4.08 -10.82
CA PRO A 175 20.57 -5.17 -11.51
C PRO A 175 21.59 -6.27 -11.83
N ILE A 176 21.28 -7.52 -11.47
CA ILE A 176 22.09 -8.69 -11.79
C ILE A 176 21.21 -9.64 -12.61
N ASP A 177 21.79 -10.29 -13.62
CA ASP A 177 21.12 -11.30 -14.47
C ASP A 177 20.85 -12.64 -13.74
N ARG A 178 20.62 -12.63 -12.42
CA ARG A 178 20.30 -13.82 -11.60
C ARG A 178 18.87 -13.74 -11.06
N PRO A 179 18.24 -14.88 -10.75
CA PRO A 179 16.87 -14.89 -10.22
C PRO A 179 16.83 -14.14 -8.89
N GLY A 180 16.10 -13.02 -8.90
CA GLY A 180 16.02 -12.05 -7.82
C GLY A 180 16.12 -10.63 -8.39
N THR A 181 14.97 -10.05 -8.72
CA THR A 181 14.85 -8.80 -9.46
C THR A 181 15.23 -7.61 -8.58
N VAL A 182 16.32 -6.91 -8.95
CA VAL A 182 16.58 -5.56 -8.44
C VAL A 182 15.89 -4.58 -9.36
N GLN A 183 14.79 -3.99 -8.89
CA GLN A 183 14.14 -2.90 -9.61
C GLN A 183 14.85 -1.60 -9.25
N SER A 184 15.54 -1.01 -10.21
CA SER A 184 16.43 0.13 -9.98
C SER A 184 15.71 1.46 -9.72
N LEU A 185 14.43 1.57 -10.10
CA LEU A 185 13.62 2.78 -9.98
C LEU A 185 12.15 2.46 -9.66
N PRO A 186 11.47 3.28 -8.83
CA PRO A 186 10.02 3.13 -8.62
C PRO A 186 9.23 3.45 -9.89
N LEU A 187 8.16 2.70 -10.15
CA LEU A 187 7.20 3.02 -11.23
C LEU A 187 6.48 4.35 -10.95
N SER A 188 5.99 5.02 -12.00
CA SER A 188 5.25 6.29 -11.89
C SER A 188 4.06 6.21 -10.93
N ASP A 189 3.29 5.13 -10.98
CA ASP A 189 2.16 4.93 -10.06
C ASP A 189 2.60 4.70 -8.62
N ALA A 190 3.83 4.20 -8.39
CA ALA A 190 4.39 4.06 -7.04
C ALA A 190 4.51 5.42 -6.34
N TRP A 191 4.87 6.47 -7.10
CA TRP A 191 4.91 7.86 -6.62
C TRP A 191 3.51 8.39 -6.29
N ARG A 192 2.50 8.03 -7.09
CA ARG A 192 1.11 8.45 -6.87
C ARG A 192 0.52 7.78 -5.63
N VAL A 193 0.77 6.48 -5.45
CA VAL A 193 0.41 5.74 -4.22
C VAL A 193 1.10 6.38 -3.00
N ALA A 194 2.39 6.71 -3.12
CA ALA A 194 3.11 7.34 -2.02
C ALA A 194 2.59 8.73 -1.66
N ALA A 195 2.24 9.54 -2.67
CA ALA A 195 1.62 10.84 -2.48
C ALA A 195 0.27 10.76 -1.76
N LEU A 196 -0.50 9.71 -2.03
CA LEU A 196 -1.79 9.45 -1.39
C LEU A 196 -1.66 9.09 0.10
N LEU A 197 -0.61 8.36 0.48
CA LEU A 197 -0.43 7.83 1.85
C LEU A 197 0.39 8.72 2.78
N HIS A 198 1.23 9.59 2.23
CA HIS A 198 2.17 10.36 3.01
C HIS A 198 1.55 11.68 3.52
N PRO A 199 1.43 11.88 4.86
CA PRO A 199 0.70 13.03 5.42
C PRO A 199 1.30 14.40 5.08
N GLY A 200 2.61 14.44 4.80
CA GLY A 200 3.34 15.66 4.42
C GLY A 200 4.01 15.57 3.05
N TRP A 201 3.37 14.95 2.04
CA TRP A 201 4.02 14.69 0.74
C TRP A 201 4.61 15.94 0.08
N LYS A 202 3.86 17.05 0.12
CA LYS A 202 4.26 18.33 -0.50
C LYS A 202 5.53 18.92 0.11
N SER A 203 5.82 18.67 1.39
CA SER A 203 7.02 19.16 2.07
C SER A 203 8.24 18.27 1.90
N LEU A 204 8.10 17.06 1.34
CA LEU A 204 9.24 16.18 1.08
C LEU A 204 10.08 16.65 -0.10
N LYS A 205 11.40 16.50 0.02
CA LYS A 205 12.34 16.61 -1.10
C LYS A 205 12.33 15.32 -1.94
N ASP A 206 12.79 15.39 -3.18
CA ASP A 206 12.72 14.26 -4.12
C ASP A 206 13.41 12.98 -3.65
N PRO A 207 14.58 13.00 -2.98
CA PRO A 207 15.15 11.77 -2.42
C PRO A 207 14.21 11.11 -1.41
N ALA A 208 13.61 11.89 -0.50
CA ALA A 208 12.64 11.39 0.47
C ALA A 208 11.37 10.85 -0.21
N ARG A 209 10.89 11.52 -1.25
CA ARG A 209 9.77 11.03 -2.06
C ARG A 209 10.11 9.72 -2.78
N ALA A 210 11.34 9.54 -3.27
CA ALA A 210 11.80 8.30 -3.88
C ALA A 210 11.86 7.14 -2.88
N PHE A 211 12.32 7.40 -1.65
CA PHE A 211 12.22 6.45 -0.54
C PHE A 211 10.77 6.00 -0.32
N MET A 212 9.84 6.96 -0.31
CA MET A 212 8.42 6.67 -0.11
C MET A 212 7.79 5.95 -1.32
N ALA A 213 8.13 6.34 -2.55
CA ALA A 213 7.63 5.74 -3.77
C ALA A 213 8.01 4.26 -3.87
N ARG A 214 9.27 3.91 -3.60
CA ARG A 214 9.71 2.51 -3.63
C ARG A 214 8.98 1.62 -2.61
N ASN A 215 8.50 2.17 -1.50
CA ASN A 215 7.85 1.38 -0.45
C ASN A 215 6.53 0.77 -0.97
N SER A 216 5.92 1.39 -1.98
CA SER A 216 4.74 0.84 -2.66
C SER A 216 5.01 -0.54 -3.26
N HIS A 217 6.22 -0.75 -3.82
CA HIS A 217 6.61 -2.04 -4.40
C HIS A 217 6.89 -3.11 -3.34
N GLN A 218 7.36 -2.74 -2.15
CA GLN A 218 7.58 -3.70 -1.07
C GLN A 218 6.28 -4.42 -0.68
N ILE A 219 5.15 -3.72 -0.79
CA ILE A 219 3.83 -4.28 -0.48
C ILE A 219 3.17 -4.86 -1.71
N LEU A 220 3.16 -4.14 -2.84
CA LEU A 220 2.35 -4.47 -4.01
C LEU A 220 3.11 -5.19 -5.14
N GLY A 221 4.40 -5.46 -4.96
CA GLY A 221 5.24 -6.12 -5.95
C GLY A 221 5.68 -5.20 -7.11
N ALA A 222 6.39 -5.79 -8.08
CA ALA A 222 6.94 -5.08 -9.23
C ALA A 222 5.85 -4.44 -10.13
N ASP A 223 4.68 -5.08 -10.23
CA ASP A 223 3.53 -4.62 -11.02
C ASP A 223 2.61 -3.63 -10.28
N LEU A 224 2.85 -3.43 -8.97
CA LEU A 224 1.99 -2.69 -8.04
C LEU A 224 0.56 -3.24 -7.90
N ARG A 225 0.29 -4.46 -8.33
CA ARG A 225 -1.06 -5.07 -8.34
C ARG A 225 -1.10 -6.38 -7.57
N SER A 226 0.06 -6.93 -7.25
CA SER A 226 0.25 -8.24 -6.64
C SER A 226 0.77 -8.07 -5.22
N PRO A 227 -0.09 -7.84 -4.21
CA PRO A 227 0.33 -7.67 -2.83
C PRO A 227 1.01 -8.92 -2.27
N VAL A 228 1.91 -8.71 -1.31
CA VAL A 228 2.49 -9.77 -0.47
C VAL A 228 1.43 -10.40 0.44
N ASP A 229 1.72 -11.60 0.94
CA ASP A 229 0.83 -12.32 1.85
C ASP A 229 0.85 -11.71 3.25
N PHE A 230 2.01 -11.25 3.71
CA PHE A 230 2.20 -10.59 5.00
C PHE A 230 3.45 -9.70 5.02
N VAL A 231 3.53 -8.84 6.03
CA VAL A 231 4.71 -8.00 6.32
C VAL A 231 5.33 -8.45 7.64
N VAL A 232 6.65 -8.62 7.67
CA VAL A 232 7.42 -8.72 8.91
C VAL A 232 8.28 -7.47 9.02
N CYS A 233 8.17 -6.76 10.13
CA CYS A 233 8.93 -5.52 10.30
C CYS A 233 9.39 -5.27 11.72
N TRP A 234 10.16 -4.19 11.88
CA TRP A 234 10.40 -3.57 13.17
C TRP A 234 10.28 -2.05 13.04
N THR A 235 9.51 -1.45 13.94
CA THR A 235 9.48 -0.01 14.19
C THR A 235 9.54 0.22 15.69
N ALA A 236 10.12 1.35 16.11
CA ALA A 236 10.36 1.62 17.54
C ALA A 236 9.08 1.62 18.38
N ASP A 237 7.94 1.98 17.75
CA ASP A 237 6.62 2.05 18.36
C ASP A 237 5.75 0.80 18.14
N GLY A 238 6.26 -0.25 17.48
CA GLY A 238 5.50 -1.48 17.26
C GLY A 238 4.25 -1.28 16.38
N CYS A 239 4.29 -0.37 15.41
CA CYS A 239 3.17 -0.09 14.52
C CYS A 239 2.81 -1.30 13.63
N GLU A 240 1.52 -1.67 13.58
CA GLU A 240 0.98 -2.74 12.73
C GLU A 240 -0.18 -2.27 11.82
N SER A 241 -0.63 -1.01 11.90
CA SER A 241 -1.73 -0.49 11.08
C SER A 241 -1.56 1.00 10.75
N GLU A 242 -2.31 1.51 9.77
CA GLU A 242 -2.29 2.92 9.39
C GLU A 242 -2.65 3.83 10.56
N ALA A 243 -3.67 3.44 11.34
CA ALA A 243 -4.16 4.20 12.50
C ALA A 243 -3.16 4.30 13.66
N GLN A 244 -2.22 3.35 13.76
CA GLN A 244 -1.21 3.33 14.82
C GLN A 244 0.03 4.17 14.49
N ARG A 245 0.13 4.74 13.28
CA ARG A 245 1.30 5.47 12.84
C ARG A 245 1.58 6.69 13.70
N THR A 246 2.82 6.80 14.13
CA THR A 246 3.36 7.98 14.81
C THR A 246 4.59 8.49 14.08
N ARG A 247 5.17 9.60 14.56
CA ARG A 247 6.48 10.06 14.08
C ARG A 247 7.57 9.02 14.34
N ALA A 248 7.46 8.22 15.41
CA ALA A 248 8.43 7.18 15.77
C ALA A 248 8.38 5.97 14.82
N THR A 249 7.28 5.76 14.10
CA THR A 249 7.21 4.71 13.07
C THR A 249 8.22 4.93 11.94
N GLY A 250 8.52 6.20 11.64
CA GLY A 250 9.45 6.60 10.58
C GLY A 250 8.97 6.21 9.18
N GLY A 251 9.92 6.09 8.24
CA GLY A 251 9.63 5.83 6.82
C GLY A 251 8.94 4.49 6.54
N THR A 252 9.13 3.49 7.41
CA THR A 252 8.44 2.18 7.33
C THR A 252 6.94 2.32 7.47
N GLY A 253 6.45 3.36 8.17
CA GLY A 253 5.03 3.58 8.42
C GLY A 253 4.19 3.71 7.15
N GLN A 254 4.76 4.16 6.04
CA GLN A 254 4.02 4.22 4.77
C GLN A 254 3.73 2.83 4.20
N ALA A 255 4.70 1.91 4.24
CA ALA A 255 4.50 0.52 3.81
C ALA A 255 3.48 -0.18 4.72
N ILE A 256 3.52 0.08 6.03
CA ILE A 256 2.53 -0.42 6.99
C ILE A 256 1.13 0.11 6.66
N ALA A 257 0.97 1.41 6.38
CA ALA A 257 -0.33 1.95 5.98
C ALA A 257 -0.85 1.34 4.68
N LEU A 258 0.04 1.12 3.71
CA LEU A 258 -0.34 0.48 2.46
C LEU A 258 -0.78 -0.97 2.68
N ALA A 259 -0.02 -1.72 3.49
CA ALA A 259 -0.37 -3.09 3.87
C ALA A 259 -1.76 -3.15 4.53
N ASP A 260 -2.01 -2.29 5.51
CA ASP A 260 -3.28 -2.20 6.24
C ASP A 260 -4.46 -1.87 5.30
N ARG A 261 -4.31 -0.90 4.39
CA ARG A 261 -5.34 -0.60 3.37
C ARG A 261 -5.61 -1.78 2.46
N TRP A 262 -4.60 -2.58 2.11
CA TRP A 262 -4.77 -3.75 1.27
C TRP A 262 -5.11 -5.02 2.06
N GLY A 263 -5.38 -4.93 3.37
CA GLY A 263 -5.69 -6.10 4.20
C GLY A 263 -4.53 -7.10 4.32
N VAL A 264 -3.29 -6.64 4.12
CA VAL A 264 -2.09 -7.44 4.32
C VAL A 264 -1.71 -7.36 5.81
N PRO A 265 -1.67 -8.49 6.54
CA PRO A 265 -1.30 -8.50 7.95
C PRO A 265 0.14 -8.05 8.16
N VAL A 266 0.36 -7.27 9.22
CA VAL A 266 1.67 -6.76 9.62
C VAL A 266 2.06 -7.38 10.97
N PHE A 267 3.25 -7.97 11.00
CA PHE A 267 3.85 -8.60 12.17
C PHE A 267 5.07 -7.79 12.61
N ASN A 268 4.91 -6.98 13.65
CA ASN A 268 5.99 -6.10 14.11
C ASN A 268 6.76 -6.73 15.27
N LEU A 269 8.04 -7.04 15.05
CA LEU A 269 8.92 -7.73 16.00
C LEU A 269 9.14 -6.96 17.32
N GLN A 270 8.79 -5.66 17.37
CA GLN A 270 8.81 -4.89 18.60
C GLN A 270 7.72 -5.32 19.61
N ARG A 271 6.65 -6.01 19.17
CA ARG A 271 5.53 -6.44 20.01
C ARG A 271 5.76 -7.72 20.81
N GLY A 272 7.01 -8.14 20.96
CA GLY A 272 7.37 -9.40 21.62
C GLY A 272 7.64 -10.49 20.60
N THR A 273 8.92 -10.82 20.43
CA THR A 273 9.38 -11.69 19.34
C THR A 273 8.76 -13.08 19.35
N HIS A 274 8.53 -13.67 20.53
CA HIS A 274 7.93 -15.01 20.62
C HIS A 274 6.48 -15.03 20.11
N ASP A 275 5.63 -14.12 20.60
CA ASP A 275 4.25 -13.99 20.17
C ASP A 275 4.14 -13.71 18.67
N VAL A 276 4.99 -12.81 18.17
CA VAL A 276 5.01 -12.44 16.75
C VAL A 276 5.38 -13.64 15.88
N LEU A 277 6.36 -14.44 16.28
CA LEU A 277 6.74 -15.66 15.55
C LEU A 277 5.61 -16.70 15.55
N ASP A 278 4.90 -16.86 16.65
CA ASP A 278 3.74 -17.77 16.73
C ASP A 278 2.57 -17.29 15.87
N ARG A 279 2.31 -15.98 15.83
CA ARG A 279 1.33 -15.36 14.91
C ARG A 279 1.69 -15.59 13.45
N ILE A 280 2.96 -15.41 13.07
CA ILE A 280 3.45 -15.71 11.72
C ILE A 280 3.26 -17.19 11.41
N LYS A 281 3.68 -18.09 12.31
CA LYS A 281 3.55 -19.53 12.10
C LYS A 281 2.10 -19.95 11.85
N ARG A 282 1.16 -19.52 12.71
CA ARG A 282 -0.28 -19.79 12.53
C ARG A 282 -0.81 -19.24 11.21
N PHE A 283 -0.38 -18.04 10.81
CA PHE A 283 -0.82 -17.48 9.54
C PHE A 283 -0.39 -18.32 8.33
N ILE A 284 0.82 -18.86 8.35
CA ILE A 284 1.37 -19.62 7.22
C ILE A 284 0.88 -21.08 7.24
N GLU A 285 0.68 -21.67 8.42
CA GLU A 285 0.21 -23.06 8.57
C GLU A 285 -1.31 -23.23 8.40
N GLY A 286 -2.09 -22.16 8.53
CA GLY A 286 -3.56 -22.21 8.57
C GLY A 286 -4.11 -22.68 9.91
#